data_AF-A0A554JCL2-F1
#
_entry.id   AF-A0A554JCL2-F1
#
_cell.length_a   1.000
_cell.length_b   1.000
_cell.length_c   1.000
_cell.angle_alpha   90.00
_cell.angle_beta   90.00
_cell.angle_gamma   90.00
#
_symmetry.space_group_name_H-M   'P 1'
#
loop_
_entity.id
_entity.type
_entity.pdbx_description
1 polymer ?
#
loop_
_entity_poly.entity_id
_entity_poly.type
_entity_poly.pdbx_seq_one_letter_code
_entity_poly.pdbx_strand_id
1 'polypeptide(L)'
;MIYLASDHAGFQLKNQLLSWLDGQGQTTQDIGPAELEVGDDYPDYALPLAEAVSRHHQALGLLICRNGQGMAIAANKVKGIRAAVAWSPSVARSARIDDHCNILTLPADYLVTQSWLGPNQSQSKPQDRAQERLSIAIKIIDSWLTAVPSQDSRHLARLAKIAAYERDH
;
A
#
# COMPACT_ATOMS: atom_id res chain seq x y z
N MET A 1 -14.24 1.34 -3.80
CA MET A 1 -13.77 -0.03 -3.52
C MET A 1 -12.28 0.02 -3.25
N ILE A 2 -11.83 -0.55 -2.13
CA ILE A 2 -10.42 -0.67 -1.78
C ILE A 2 -10.07 -2.15 -1.63
N TYR A 3 -9.13 -2.64 -2.43
CA TYR A 3 -8.60 -4.00 -2.31
C TYR A 3 -7.47 -4.01 -1.29
N LEU A 4 -7.39 -5.07 -0.49
CA LEU A 4 -6.31 -5.26 0.48
C LEU A 4 -5.69 -6.64 0.30
N ALA A 5 -4.36 -6.69 0.38
CA ALA A 5 -3.64 -7.96 0.43
C ALA A 5 -2.34 -7.80 1.25
N SER A 6 -1.82 -8.91 1.74
CA SER A 6 -0.53 -8.95 2.43
C SER A 6 0.20 -10.26 2.18
N ASP A 7 1.44 -10.37 2.64
CA ASP A 7 2.05 -11.66 2.96
C ASP A 7 1.93 -11.92 4.49
N HIS A 8 2.54 -12.99 4.98
CA HIS A 8 2.57 -13.33 6.40
C HIS A 8 3.09 -12.20 7.29
N ALA A 9 4.05 -11.41 6.81
CA ALA A 9 4.62 -10.29 7.59
C ALA A 9 3.64 -9.11 7.72
N GLY A 10 2.75 -8.93 6.73
CA GLY A 10 1.71 -7.90 6.74
C GLY A 10 0.36 -8.33 7.31
N PHE A 11 0.12 -9.63 7.50
CA PHE A 11 -1.19 -10.22 7.80
C PHE A 11 -1.92 -9.56 8.97
N GLN A 12 -1.26 -9.40 10.11
CA GLN A 12 -1.88 -8.80 11.30
C GLN A 12 -2.31 -7.34 11.05
N LEU A 13 -1.44 -6.55 10.41
CA LEU A 13 -1.73 -5.15 10.10
C LEU A 13 -2.86 -5.04 9.06
N LYS A 14 -2.90 -5.92 8.05
CA LYS A 14 -3.99 -5.98 7.07
C LYS A 14 -5.33 -6.16 7.75
N ASN A 15 -5.45 -7.13 8.66
CA ASN A 15 -6.71 -7.41 9.33
C ASN A 15 -7.17 -6.26 10.22
N GLN A 16 -6.24 -5.59 10.92
CA GLN A 16 -6.56 -4.38 11.68
C GLN A 16 -7.04 -3.23 10.79
N LEU A 17 -6.42 -3.07 9.61
CA LEU A 17 -6.81 -2.04 8.64
C LEU A 17 -8.14 -2.36 7.95
N LEU A 18 -8.45 -3.63 7.69
CA LEU A 18 -9.77 -4.06 7.22
C LEU A 18 -10.87 -3.62 8.20
N SER A 19 -10.69 -3.92 9.49
CA SER A 19 -11.64 -3.50 10.53
C SER A 19 -11.75 -1.97 10.65
N TRP A 20 -10.63 -1.25 10.55
CA TRP A 20 -10.65 0.21 10.57
C TRP A 20 -11.39 0.80 9.36
N LEU A 21 -11.12 0.33 8.15
CA LEU A 21 -11.77 0.78 6.92
C LEU A 21 -13.27 0.49 6.91
N ASP A 22 -13.67 -0.68 7.39
CA ASP A 22 -15.09 -1.03 7.60
C ASP A 22 -15.76 -0.05 8.57
N GLY A 23 -15.11 0.26 9.68
CA GLY A 23 -15.57 1.30 10.62
C GLY A 23 -15.62 2.72 10.05
N GLN A 24 -14.92 2.99 8.94
CA GLN A 24 -15.02 4.25 8.18
C GLN A 24 -16.10 4.21 7.08
N GLY A 25 -16.84 3.11 6.94
CA GLY A 25 -17.85 2.92 5.89
C GLY A 25 -17.26 2.69 4.50
N GLN A 26 -15.98 2.31 4.40
CA GLN A 26 -15.33 2.05 3.13
C GLN A 26 -15.68 0.64 2.63
N THR A 27 -16.09 0.53 1.36
CA THR A 27 -16.24 -0.79 0.72
C THR A 27 -14.86 -1.40 0.46
N THR A 28 -14.57 -2.51 1.11
CA THR A 28 -13.29 -3.21 1.00
C THR A 28 -13.45 -4.63 0.45
N GLN A 29 -12.38 -5.15 -0.15
CA GLN A 29 -12.26 -6.55 -0.52
C GLN A 29 -10.88 -7.07 -0.12
N ASP A 30 -10.87 -8.14 0.67
CA ASP A 30 -9.65 -8.86 1.06
C ASP A 30 -9.28 -9.88 -0.02
N ILE A 31 -8.13 -9.71 -0.63
CA ILE A 31 -7.56 -10.63 -1.63
C ILE A 31 -6.79 -11.76 -0.96
N GLY A 32 -6.37 -11.55 0.30
CA GLY A 32 -5.70 -12.55 1.11
C GLY A 32 -4.31 -12.15 1.64
N PRO A 33 -3.69 -13.07 2.39
CA PRO A 33 -4.24 -14.36 2.77
C PRO A 33 -5.37 -14.22 3.81
N ALA A 34 -6.28 -15.19 3.85
CA ALA A 34 -7.38 -15.24 4.82
C ALA A 34 -6.92 -15.73 6.20
N GLU A 35 -5.87 -16.55 6.22
CA GLU A 35 -5.25 -17.10 7.43
C GLU A 35 -3.74 -16.83 7.40
N LEU A 36 -3.08 -16.90 8.56
CA LEU A 36 -1.63 -16.70 8.62
C LEU A 36 -0.90 -17.93 8.11
N GLU A 37 -0.22 -17.81 6.96
CA GLU A 37 0.62 -18.85 6.39
C GLU A 37 2.09 -18.44 6.42
N VAL A 38 2.85 -18.96 7.38
CA VAL A 38 4.27 -18.58 7.54
C VAL A 38 5.08 -19.10 6.34
N GLY A 39 5.74 -18.18 5.64
CA GLY A 39 6.57 -18.52 4.48
C GLY A 39 5.86 -18.38 3.14
N ASP A 40 4.65 -17.81 3.12
CA ASP A 40 3.98 -17.42 1.88
C ASP A 40 4.78 -16.38 1.08
N ASP A 41 4.48 -16.33 -0.22
CA ASP A 41 5.19 -15.50 -1.19
C ASP A 41 4.35 -14.28 -1.60
N TYR A 42 4.90 -13.08 -1.41
CA TYR A 42 4.20 -11.83 -1.69
C TYR A 42 3.64 -11.67 -3.12
N PRO A 43 4.24 -12.22 -4.22
CA PRO A 43 3.67 -12.07 -5.55
C PRO A 43 2.29 -12.70 -5.71
N ASP A 44 2.00 -13.78 -4.96
CA ASP A 44 0.73 -14.51 -5.01
C ASP A 44 -0.45 -13.65 -4.55
N TYR A 45 -0.17 -12.58 -3.79
CA TYR A 45 -1.17 -11.63 -3.31
C TYR A 45 -1.08 -10.28 -4.02
N ALA A 46 0.13 -9.83 -4.36
CA ALA A 46 0.36 -8.55 -5.04
C ALA A 46 -0.25 -8.53 -6.45
N LEU A 47 -0.05 -9.59 -7.24
CA LEU A 47 -0.50 -9.66 -8.62
C LEU A 47 -2.03 -9.70 -8.73
N PRO A 48 -2.77 -10.56 -7.99
CA PRO A 48 -4.23 -10.56 -8.07
C PRO A 48 -4.88 -9.25 -7.63
N LEU A 49 -4.34 -8.60 -6.58
CA LEU A 49 -4.82 -7.28 -6.16
C LEU A 49 -4.57 -6.23 -7.24
N ALA A 50 -3.38 -6.24 -7.85
CA ALA A 50 -3.03 -5.33 -8.93
C ALA A 50 -3.91 -5.54 -10.16
N GLU A 51 -4.20 -6.79 -10.53
CA GLU A 51 -5.16 -7.11 -11.59
C GLU A 51 -6.57 -6.60 -11.28
N ALA A 52 -7.05 -6.81 -10.05
CA ALA A 52 -8.35 -6.31 -9.62
C ALA A 52 -8.43 -4.77 -9.72
N VAL A 53 -7.41 -4.06 -9.24
CA VAL A 53 -7.33 -2.60 -9.36
C VAL A 53 -7.29 -2.16 -10.83
N SER A 54 -6.56 -2.86 -11.69
CA SER A 54 -6.42 -2.50 -13.11
C SER A 54 -7.74 -2.60 -13.90
N ARG A 55 -8.62 -3.54 -13.51
CA ARG A 55 -9.91 -3.80 -14.19
C ARG A 55 -11.02 -2.84 -13.77
N HIS A 56 -10.86 -2.14 -12.65
CA HIS A 56 -11.91 -1.31 -12.08
C HIS A 56 -11.50 0.15 -12.03
N HIS A 57 -12.15 0.97 -12.85
CA HIS A 57 -11.96 2.41 -12.82
C HIS A 57 -12.27 2.93 -11.41
N GLN A 58 -11.37 3.74 -10.84
CA GLN A 58 -11.43 4.29 -9.48
C GLN A 58 -11.19 3.31 -8.32
N ALA A 59 -10.88 2.03 -8.58
CA ALA A 59 -10.42 1.14 -7.53
C ALA A 59 -9.05 1.57 -6.98
N LEU A 60 -8.85 1.29 -5.70
CA LEU A 60 -7.59 1.51 -5.00
C LEU A 60 -7.12 0.20 -4.37
N GLY A 61 -5.81 0.07 -4.16
CA GLY A 61 -5.20 -1.09 -3.53
C GLY A 61 -4.31 -0.73 -2.36
N LEU A 62 -4.33 -1.54 -1.30
CA LEU A 62 -3.39 -1.51 -0.21
C LEU A 62 -2.66 -2.85 -0.14
N LEU A 63 -1.34 -2.83 -0.27
CA LEU A 63 -0.49 -4.00 -0.08
C LEU A 63 0.36 -3.84 1.17
N ILE A 64 0.56 -4.92 1.92
CA ILE A 64 1.32 -4.85 3.17
C ILE A 64 2.28 -6.03 3.21
N CYS A 65 3.55 -5.75 3.41
CA CYS A 65 4.55 -6.77 3.74
C CYS A 65 5.61 -6.19 4.67
N ARG A 66 6.69 -6.93 4.89
CA ARG A 66 7.78 -6.49 5.78
C ARG A 66 8.32 -5.10 5.42
N ASN A 67 8.74 -4.91 4.16
CA ASN A 67 9.39 -3.67 3.69
C ASN A 67 8.64 -2.95 2.55
N GLY A 68 7.50 -3.48 2.10
CA GLY A 68 6.68 -2.92 1.02
C GLY A 68 7.26 -3.06 -0.40
N GLN A 69 8.57 -3.25 -0.55
CA GLN A 69 9.26 -3.15 -1.85
C GLN A 69 8.86 -4.27 -2.81
N GLY A 70 8.89 -5.52 -2.34
CA GLY A 70 8.54 -6.67 -3.18
C GLY A 70 7.11 -6.56 -3.73
N MET A 71 6.17 -6.19 -2.87
CA MET A 71 4.77 -5.93 -3.22
C MET A 71 4.65 -4.86 -4.30
N ALA A 72 5.33 -3.72 -4.13
CA ALA A 72 5.30 -2.63 -5.11
C ALA A 72 5.92 -3.04 -6.45
N ILE A 73 7.05 -3.77 -6.42
CA ILE A 73 7.72 -4.27 -7.63
C ILE A 73 6.80 -5.22 -8.40
N ALA A 74 6.16 -6.17 -7.71
CA ALA A 74 5.24 -7.12 -8.34
C ALA A 74 3.99 -6.43 -8.89
N ALA A 75 3.34 -5.58 -8.11
CA ALA A 75 2.13 -4.87 -8.53
C ALA A 75 2.36 -4.00 -9.78
N ASN A 76 3.51 -3.29 -9.85
CA ASN A 76 3.86 -2.47 -11.02
C ASN A 76 4.17 -3.29 -12.30
N LYS A 77 4.16 -4.63 -12.25
CA LYS A 77 4.22 -5.46 -13.47
C LYS A 77 2.87 -5.60 -14.17
N VAL A 78 1.78 -5.25 -13.49
CA VAL A 78 0.44 -5.27 -14.06
C VAL A 78 0.17 -3.96 -14.79
N LYS A 79 -0.30 -4.03 -16.04
CA LYS A 79 -0.54 -2.84 -16.85
C LYS A 79 -1.57 -1.90 -16.20
N GLY A 80 -1.30 -0.60 -16.24
CA GLY A 80 -2.16 0.44 -15.68
C GLY A 80 -1.99 0.66 -14.17
N ILE A 81 -1.08 -0.08 -13.53
CA ILE A 81 -0.82 0.04 -12.09
C ILE A 81 0.34 0.99 -11.82
N ARG A 82 0.16 1.80 -10.79
CA ARG A 82 1.20 2.64 -10.19
C ARG A 82 1.16 2.42 -8.68
N ALA A 83 2.04 1.52 -8.24
CA ALA A 83 2.23 1.17 -6.84
C ALA A 83 3.43 1.91 -6.23
N ALA A 84 3.24 2.51 -5.06
CA ALA A 84 4.31 3.21 -4.34
C ALA A 84 4.44 2.73 -2.88
N VAL A 85 5.67 2.62 -2.41
CA VAL A 85 5.95 2.38 -0.98
C VAL A 85 5.89 3.70 -0.22
N ALA A 86 5.10 3.75 0.84
CA ALA A 86 5.01 4.93 1.70
C ALA A 86 5.17 4.58 3.18
N TRP A 87 6.08 5.32 3.84
CA TRP A 87 6.37 5.20 5.27
C TRP A 87 6.00 6.47 6.05
N SER A 88 5.41 7.47 5.40
CA SER A 88 4.91 8.68 6.04
C SER A 88 3.70 9.27 5.30
N PRO A 89 2.85 10.06 6.00
CA PRO A 89 1.69 10.70 5.38
C PRO A 89 2.06 11.61 4.21
N SER A 90 3.18 12.34 4.31
CA SER A 90 3.62 13.24 3.23
C SER A 90 4.04 12.48 1.98
N VAL A 91 4.74 11.35 2.12
CA VAL A 91 5.12 10.48 1.00
C VAL A 91 3.88 9.89 0.34
N ALA A 92 2.94 9.36 1.13
CA ALA A 92 1.71 8.79 0.59
C ALA A 92 0.85 9.83 -0.15
N ARG A 93 0.72 11.03 0.42
CA ARG A 93 0.04 12.15 -0.23
C ARG A 93 0.70 12.53 -1.55
N SER A 94 2.03 12.69 -1.58
CA SER A 94 2.75 13.02 -2.82
C SER A 94 2.58 11.92 -3.87
N ALA A 95 2.69 10.64 -3.50
CA ALA A 95 2.45 9.52 -4.43
C ALA A 95 1.04 9.56 -5.05
N ARG A 96 0.01 9.98 -4.29
CA ARG A 96 -1.35 10.14 -4.83
C ARG A 96 -1.46 11.34 -5.77
N ILE A 97 -0.94 12.49 -5.34
CA ILE A 97 -1.10 13.77 -6.05
C ILE A 97 -0.27 13.78 -7.32
N ASP A 98 1.02 13.45 -7.21
CA ASP A 98 2.02 13.69 -8.24
C ASP A 98 2.10 12.53 -9.22
N ASP A 99 1.97 11.29 -8.72
CA ASP A 99 2.18 10.05 -9.48
C ASP A 99 0.87 9.28 -9.73
N HIS A 100 -0.26 9.82 -9.26
CA HIS A 100 -1.58 9.20 -9.40
C HIS A 100 -1.58 7.73 -8.96
N CYS A 101 -0.80 7.38 -7.94
CA CYS A 101 -0.69 6.00 -7.47
C CYS A 101 -2.08 5.47 -7.09
N ASN A 102 -2.44 4.33 -7.67
CA ASN A 102 -3.69 3.61 -7.39
C ASN A 102 -3.46 2.43 -6.46
N ILE A 103 -2.21 2.09 -6.14
CA ILE A 103 -1.85 1.14 -5.10
C ILE A 103 -0.85 1.79 -4.15
N LEU A 104 -1.08 1.64 -2.85
CA LEU A 104 -0.13 2.02 -1.81
C LEU A 104 0.39 0.76 -1.14
N THR A 105 1.69 0.67 -0.94
CA THR A 105 2.30 -0.45 -0.23
C THR A 105 2.89 0.02 1.11
N LEU A 106 2.50 -0.63 2.21
CA LEU A 106 2.93 -0.29 3.55
C LEU A 106 4.08 -1.20 4.01
N PRO A 107 5.22 -0.63 4.44
CA PRO A 107 6.36 -1.38 4.95
C PRO A 107 6.21 -1.63 6.46
N ALA A 108 5.56 -2.73 6.86
CA ALA A 108 5.16 -2.97 8.25
C ALA A 108 6.29 -2.81 9.29
N ASP A 109 7.52 -3.22 8.97
CA ASP A 109 8.66 -3.10 9.88
C ASP A 109 9.18 -1.66 10.04
N TYR A 110 8.84 -0.76 9.13
CA TYR A 110 9.34 0.61 9.09
C TYR A 110 8.30 1.64 9.59
N LEU A 111 7.10 1.20 9.96
CA LEU A 111 6.04 2.04 10.51
C LEU A 111 6.18 2.16 12.04
N VAL A 112 7.29 2.75 12.49
CA VAL A 112 7.59 3.03 13.91
C VAL A 112 8.30 4.37 14.05
N THR A 113 8.16 5.06 15.17
CA THR A 113 8.66 6.44 15.38
C THR A 113 10.20 6.57 15.37
N GLN A 114 10.95 5.46 15.26
CA GLN A 114 12.42 5.41 15.17
C GLN A 114 12.93 4.42 14.10
N SER A 115 12.35 4.43 12.92
CA SER A 115 12.59 3.42 11.88
C SER A 115 14.00 3.43 11.23
N TRP A 116 14.82 4.47 11.46
CA TRP A 116 16.19 4.55 10.92
C TRP A 116 17.19 3.57 11.53
N LEU A 117 16.90 2.97 12.69
CA LEU A 117 17.80 2.01 13.34
C LEU A 117 17.56 0.54 12.91
N GLY A 118 16.57 0.30 12.04
CA GLY A 118 16.14 -1.05 11.65
C GLY A 118 15.30 -1.74 12.74
N PRO A 119 14.70 -2.91 12.43
CA PRO A 119 13.66 -3.55 13.23
C PRO A 119 14.08 -4.03 14.64
N ASN A 120 15.37 -3.97 15.00
CA ASN A 120 15.94 -4.61 16.19
C ASN A 120 16.52 -3.69 17.27
N GLN A 121 16.25 -2.38 17.26
CA GLN A 121 16.83 -1.45 18.25
C GLN A 121 15.83 -0.74 19.18
N SER A 122 14.53 -1.04 19.07
CA SER A 122 13.52 -0.42 19.95
C SER A 122 13.38 -1.15 21.29
N GLN A 123 13.40 -0.40 22.39
CA GLN A 123 13.20 -0.90 23.77
C GLN A 123 11.72 -1.05 24.18
N SER A 124 10.75 -0.69 23.33
CA SER A 124 9.32 -0.73 23.66
C SER A 124 8.70 -2.14 23.59
N LYS A 125 7.65 -2.38 24.39
CA LYS A 125 6.96 -3.69 24.43
C LYS A 125 6.34 -4.02 23.06
N PRO A 126 6.22 -5.29 22.67
CA PRO A 126 5.66 -5.69 21.37
C PRO A 126 4.24 -5.16 21.09
N GLN A 127 3.37 -5.10 22.10
CA GLN A 127 1.98 -4.62 21.95
C GLN A 127 1.93 -3.13 21.65
N ASP A 128 2.75 -2.33 22.33
CA ASP A 128 2.85 -0.89 22.10
C ASP A 128 3.30 -0.61 20.66
N ARG A 129 4.22 -1.42 20.13
CA ARG A 129 4.69 -1.33 18.74
C ARG A 129 3.60 -1.68 17.71
N ALA A 130 2.73 -2.65 18.00
CA ALA A 130 1.63 -2.99 17.11
C ALA A 130 0.58 -1.88 17.03
N GLN A 131 0.22 -1.28 18.18
CA GLN A 131 -0.71 -0.16 18.23
C GLN A 131 -0.13 1.11 17.57
N GLU A 132 1.15 1.38 17.81
CA GLU A 132 1.88 2.47 17.17
C GLU A 132 1.92 2.29 15.64
N ARG A 133 2.27 1.09 15.18
CA ARG A 133 2.28 0.73 13.75
C ARG A 133 0.93 0.97 13.10
N LEU A 134 -0.15 0.51 13.73
CA LEU A 134 -1.51 0.73 13.24
C LEU A 134 -1.83 2.23 13.17
N SER A 135 -1.50 3.00 14.22
CA SER A 135 -1.73 4.45 14.25
C SER A 135 -1.00 5.18 13.11
N ILE A 136 0.25 4.82 12.85
CA ILE A 136 1.03 5.37 11.75
C ILE A 136 0.43 4.96 10.40
N ALA A 137 0.12 3.68 10.20
CA ALA A 137 -0.49 3.16 8.98
C ALA A 137 -1.80 3.89 8.64
N ILE A 138 -2.67 4.11 9.63
CA ILE A 138 -3.92 4.86 9.47
C ILE A 138 -3.65 6.28 8.97
N LYS A 139 -2.71 7.02 9.58
CA LYS A 139 -2.37 8.38 9.14
C LYS A 139 -1.84 8.42 7.71
N ILE A 140 -1.08 7.39 7.31
CA ILE A 140 -0.54 7.25 5.96
C ILE A 140 -1.69 7.02 4.97
N ILE A 141 -2.56 6.05 5.26
CA ILE A 141 -3.70 5.69 4.40
C ILE A 141 -4.68 6.85 4.29
N ASP A 142 -5.04 7.49 5.41
CA ASP A 142 -5.94 8.64 5.41
C ASP A 142 -5.41 9.80 4.55
N SER A 143 -4.11 10.11 4.66
CA SER A 143 -3.49 11.14 3.82
C SER A 143 -3.50 10.79 2.33
N TRP A 144 -3.41 9.50 1.99
CA TRP A 144 -3.48 9.00 0.62
C TRP A 144 -4.91 9.01 0.07
N LEU A 145 -5.89 8.52 0.84
CA LEU A 145 -7.29 8.44 0.43
C LEU A 145 -7.92 9.83 0.25
N THR A 146 -7.53 10.79 1.08
CA THR A 146 -8.03 12.18 1.01
C THR A 146 -7.30 13.05 0.00
N ALA A 147 -6.22 12.55 -0.61
CA ALA A 147 -5.45 13.30 -1.61
C ALA A 147 -6.08 13.21 -3.01
N VAL A 148 -6.24 14.37 -3.65
CA VAL A 148 -6.80 14.49 -5.00
C VAL A 148 -5.66 14.48 -6.02
N PRO A 149 -5.65 13.55 -7.00
CA PRO A 149 -4.66 13.53 -8.07
C PRO A 149 -4.53 14.88 -8.78
N SER A 150 -3.29 15.35 -8.94
CA SER A 150 -3.00 16.66 -9.52
C SER A 150 -3.41 16.77 -10.98
N GLN A 151 -3.86 17.96 -11.38
CA GLN A 151 -4.11 18.35 -12.76
C GLN A 151 -2.99 19.24 -13.34
N ASP A 152 -1.88 19.45 -12.61
CA ASP A 152 -0.72 20.18 -13.13
C ASP A 152 -0.12 19.41 -14.33
N SER A 153 0.05 20.14 -15.43
CA SER A 153 0.48 19.62 -16.72
C SER A 153 1.81 18.87 -16.67
N ARG A 154 2.71 19.23 -15.74
CA ARG A 154 4.00 18.55 -15.58
C ARG A 154 3.84 17.12 -15.06
N HIS A 155 2.92 16.89 -14.13
CA HIS A 155 2.63 15.55 -13.61
C HIS A 155 1.93 14.70 -14.67
N LEU A 156 0.90 15.26 -15.32
CA LEU A 156 0.17 14.59 -16.39
C LEU A 156 1.08 14.20 -17.56
N ALA A 157 2.03 15.08 -17.95
CA ALA A 157 2.98 14.78 -19.01
C ALA A 157 3.93 13.61 -18.67
N ARG A 158 4.35 13.46 -17.41
CA ARG A 158 5.17 12.32 -16.96
C ARG A 158 4.36 11.03 -16.97
N LEU A 159 3.13 11.07 -16.47
CA LEU A 159 2.23 9.92 -16.46
C LEU A 159 1.88 9.44 -17.87
N ALA A 160 1.66 10.38 -18.81
CA ALA A 160 1.43 10.06 -20.21
C ALA A 160 2.63 9.32 -20.86
N LYS A 161 3.86 9.69 -20.49
CA LYS A 161 5.08 9.01 -20.96
C LYS A 161 5.20 7.59 -20.39
N ILE A 162 4.89 7.40 -19.10
CA ILE A 162 4.86 6.08 -18.46
C ILE A 162 3.83 5.19 -19.15
N ALA A 163 2.62 5.71 -19.35
CA ALA A 163 1.55 4.98 -20.03
C ALA A 163 1.88 4.66 -21.50
N ALA A 164 2.64 5.51 -22.19
CA ALA A 164 3.13 5.21 -23.53
C ALA A 164 4.12 4.05 -23.52
N TYR A 165 5.13 4.11 -22.64
CA TYR A 165 6.11 3.03 -22.49
C TYR A 165 5.46 1.67 -22.18
N GLU A 166 4.44 1.65 -21.31
CA GLU A 166 3.69 0.45 -20.96
C GLU A 166 2.81 -0.12 -22.08
N ARG A 167 2.37 0.71 -23.04
CA ARG A 167 1.65 0.22 -24.22
C ARG A 167 2.59 -0.44 -25.22
N ASP A 168 3.78 0.12 -25.36
CA ASP A 168 4.75 -0.26 -26.38
C ASP A 168 5.60 -1.48 -25.96
N HIS A 169 5.60 -1.83 -24.67
CA HIS A 169 6.38 -2.92 -24.06
C HIS A 169 5.52 -3.81 -23.14
#